data_AF-A0A2V1IJA9-F1
#
_entry.id   AF-A0A2V1IJA9-F1
#
_cell.length_a   1.000
_cell.length_b   1.000
_cell.length_c   1.000
_cell.angle_alpha   90.00
_cell.angle_beta   90.00
_cell.angle_gamma   90.00
#
_symmetry.space_group_name_H-M   'P 1'
#
loop_
_entity.id
_entity.type
_entity.pdbx_description
1 polymer ?
#
loop_
_entity_poly.entity_id
_entity_poly.type
_entity_poly.pdbx_seq_one_letter_code
_entity_poly.pdbx_strand_id
1 'polypeptide(L)'
;MKKIFLLFMLAFFACLNLQAKKLFVEMEFHKNSIKLDDGSNKKRQALKDKDGKDLKFTSLIGALNYMSLQGWELVDTKSVTSGSGYVGAYGGASSTNTKVYYIFSKDVTDEELEQVVNNSYKDD
;
A
#
# COMPACT_ATOMS: atom_id res chain seq x y z
N MET A 1 39.47 -19.70 -20.40
CA MET A 1 39.40 -18.56 -19.46
C MET A 1 38.74 -17.32 -20.05
N LYS A 2 39.10 -16.85 -21.26
CA LYS A 2 38.48 -15.65 -21.88
C LYS A 2 36.95 -15.73 -22.06
N LYS A 3 36.41 -16.90 -22.43
CA LYS A 3 34.95 -17.11 -22.62
C LYS A 3 34.15 -17.06 -21.30
N ILE A 4 34.76 -17.50 -20.20
CA ILE A 4 34.15 -17.48 -18.86
C ILE A 4 34.14 -16.05 -18.31
N PHE A 5 35.21 -15.30 -18.53
CA PHE A 5 35.29 -13.88 -18.17
C PHE A 5 34.27 -13.04 -18.96
N LEU A 6 34.07 -13.36 -20.24
CA LEU A 6 33.03 -12.73 -21.07
C LEU A 6 31.61 -13.01 -20.55
N LEU A 7 31.35 -14.25 -20.10
CA LEU A 7 30.07 -14.65 -19.51
C LEU A 7 29.80 -13.92 -18.19
N PHE A 8 30.83 -13.76 -17.35
CA PHE A 8 30.74 -12.98 -16.12
C PHE A 8 30.47 -11.49 -16.39
N MET A 9 31.12 -10.89 -17.39
CA MET A 9 30.87 -9.51 -17.82
C MET A 9 29.44 -9.31 -18.34
N LEU A 10 28.91 -10.24 -19.15
CA LEU A 10 27.53 -10.19 -19.65
C LEU A 10 26.49 -10.35 -18.52
N ALA A 11 26.74 -11.25 -17.57
CA ALA A 11 25.89 -11.38 -16.38
C ALA A 11 25.95 -10.13 -15.48
N PHE A 12 27.12 -9.51 -15.36
CA PHE A 12 27.29 -8.27 -14.60
C PHE A 12 26.51 -7.11 -15.24
N PHE A 13 26.57 -6.96 -16.57
CA PHE A 13 25.81 -5.95 -17.30
C PHE A 13 24.29 -6.17 -17.26
N ALA A 14 23.83 -7.42 -17.22
CA ALA A 14 22.41 -7.73 -17.05
C ALA A 14 21.84 -7.30 -15.68
N CYS A 15 22.69 -7.18 -14.65
CA CYS A 15 22.29 -6.73 -13.31
C CYS A 15 22.32 -5.20 -13.11
N LEU A 16 22.87 -4.41 -14.05
CA LEU A 16 23.17 -2.99 -13.81
C LEU A 16 21.97 -2.04 -13.93
N ASN A 17 20.78 -2.49 -14.33
CA ASN A 17 19.67 -1.57 -14.66
C ASN A 17 18.33 -1.86 -13.99
N LEU A 18 18.27 -2.63 -12.89
CA LEU A 18 17.06 -2.64 -12.06
C LEU A 18 17.19 -1.53 -11.01
N GLN A 19 17.03 -0.27 -11.44
CA GLN A 19 16.91 0.84 -10.50
C GLN A 19 15.50 0.81 -9.92
N ALA A 20 15.28 -0.06 -8.94
CA ALA A 20 13.99 -0.18 -8.28
C ALA A 20 13.57 1.18 -7.68
N LYS A 21 12.35 1.61 -8.01
CA LYS A 21 11.70 2.75 -7.38
C LYS A 21 10.77 2.27 -6.30
N LYS A 22 10.40 3.16 -5.40
CA LYS A 22 9.45 2.85 -4.32
C LYS A 22 8.03 3.25 -4.73
N LEU A 23 7.14 2.27 -4.80
CA LEU A 23 5.71 2.48 -4.78
C LEU A 23 5.24 2.54 -3.32
N PHE A 24 4.46 3.57 -2.98
CA PHE A 24 3.87 3.72 -1.65
C PHE A 24 2.37 3.42 -1.70
N VAL A 25 1.86 2.78 -0.64
CA VAL A 25 0.42 2.52 -0.49
C VAL A 25 -0.07 2.86 0.91
N GLU A 26 -1.25 3.45 1.01
CA GLU A 26 -1.99 3.61 2.27
C GLU A 26 -2.86 2.37 2.50
N MET A 27 -2.59 1.63 3.59
CA MET A 27 -3.35 0.45 3.98
C MET A 27 -4.35 0.79 5.09
N GLU A 28 -5.62 0.43 4.91
CA GLU A 28 -6.67 0.45 5.94
C GLU A 28 -7.01 -0.98 6.37
N PHE A 29 -6.96 -1.27 7.67
CA PHE A 29 -7.45 -2.53 8.23
C PHE A 29 -8.85 -2.32 8.81
N HIS A 30 -9.86 -2.95 8.21
CA HIS A 30 -11.25 -2.82 8.64
C HIS A 30 -12.02 -4.13 8.45
N LYS A 31 -12.81 -4.53 9.46
CA LYS A 31 -13.59 -5.79 9.46
C LYS A 31 -12.73 -6.99 9.02
N ASN A 32 -11.53 -7.09 9.60
CA ASN A 32 -10.59 -8.17 9.34
C ASN A 32 -10.11 -8.29 7.89
N SER A 33 -10.18 -7.22 7.09
CA SER A 33 -9.66 -7.17 5.73
C SER A 33 -8.77 -5.95 5.55
N ILE A 34 -7.85 -6.02 4.58
CA ILE A 34 -7.05 -4.88 4.14
C ILE A 34 -7.59 -4.29 2.85
N LYS A 35 -7.57 -2.96 2.79
CA LYS A 35 -7.76 -2.18 1.57
C LYS A 35 -6.49 -1.38 1.33
N LEU A 36 -6.03 -1.36 0.10
CA LEU A 36 -4.85 -0.59 -0.32
C LEU A 36 -5.29 0.58 -1.21
N ASP A 37 -4.55 1.68 -1.08
CA ASP A 37 -4.65 2.86 -1.92
C ASP A 37 -3.24 3.20 -2.42
N ASP A 38 -3.02 3.08 -3.71
CA ASP A 38 -1.76 3.39 -4.41
C ASP A 38 -1.75 4.80 -5.00
N GLY A 39 -2.82 5.58 -4.81
CA GLY A 39 -2.94 6.92 -5.37
C GLY A 39 -3.40 6.95 -6.83
N SER A 40 -3.66 5.81 -7.49
CA SER A 40 -4.09 5.74 -8.90
C SER A 40 -5.55 6.20 -9.16
N ASN A 41 -6.13 6.97 -8.23
CA ASN A 41 -7.51 7.46 -8.25
C ASN A 41 -8.59 6.34 -8.33
N LYS A 42 -8.20 5.09 -8.07
CA LYS A 42 -9.12 3.96 -7.95
C LYS A 42 -9.73 3.94 -6.55
N LYS A 43 -11.01 3.57 -6.47
CA LYS A 43 -11.67 3.38 -5.17
C LYS A 43 -10.96 2.24 -4.41
N ARG A 44 -10.65 2.46 -3.13
CA ARG A 44 -10.11 1.44 -2.23
C ARG A 44 -11.00 0.21 -2.18
N GLN A 45 -10.47 -0.94 -2.61
CA GLN A 45 -11.15 -2.23 -2.54
C GLN A 45 -10.43 -3.17 -1.59
N ALA A 46 -11.19 -4.08 -0.98
CA ALA A 46 -10.58 -5.13 -0.17
C ALA A 46 -9.81 -6.09 -1.08
N LEU A 47 -8.64 -6.52 -0.63
CA LEU A 47 -7.93 -7.60 -1.32
C LEU A 47 -8.82 -8.83 -1.40
N LYS A 48 -8.74 -9.52 -2.53
CA LYS A 48 -9.54 -10.72 -2.80
C LYS A 48 -8.69 -11.96 -2.64
N ASP A 49 -9.31 -13.02 -2.13
CA ASP A 49 -8.74 -14.36 -2.17
C ASP A 49 -8.88 -14.97 -3.57
N LYS A 50 -8.36 -16.19 -3.72
CA LYS A 50 -8.42 -16.97 -4.97
C LYS A 50 -9.84 -17.26 -5.47
N ASP A 51 -10.85 -17.16 -4.60
CA ASP A 51 -12.25 -17.44 -4.90
C ASP A 51 -13.03 -16.13 -5.13
N GLY A 52 -12.34 -14.97 -5.18
CA GLY A 52 -12.92 -13.66 -5.40
C GLY A 52 -13.60 -13.03 -4.17
N LYS A 53 -13.49 -13.65 -2.99
CA LYS A 53 -14.06 -13.12 -1.74
C LYS A 53 -13.06 -12.20 -1.05
N ASP A 54 -13.54 -11.35 -0.13
CA ASP A 54 -12.65 -10.51 0.68
C ASP A 54 -11.67 -11.39 1.47
N LEU A 55 -10.37 -11.15 1.31
CA LEU A 55 -9.34 -11.80 2.09
C LEU A 55 -9.50 -11.40 3.57
N LYS A 56 -9.71 -12.41 4.43
CA LYS A 56 -9.94 -12.23 5.87
C LYS A 56 -8.72 -12.67 6.69
N PHE A 57 -8.30 -11.79 7.59
CA PHE A 57 -7.21 -12.01 8.53
C PHE A 57 -7.76 -12.23 9.94
N THR A 58 -7.08 -13.07 10.72
CA THR A 58 -7.44 -13.28 12.13
C THR A 58 -7.14 -12.06 13.00
N SER A 59 -6.17 -11.23 12.60
CA SER A 59 -5.77 -10.01 13.30
C SER A 59 -5.07 -9.03 12.37
N LEU A 60 -4.88 -7.80 12.84
CA LEU A 60 -4.03 -6.81 12.17
C LEU A 60 -2.60 -7.34 11.98
N ILE A 61 -2.02 -7.98 13.01
CA ILE A 61 -0.66 -8.54 12.92
C ILE A 61 -0.58 -9.60 11.81
N GLY A 62 -1.62 -10.43 11.65
CA GLY A 62 -1.71 -11.35 10.53
C GLY A 62 -1.69 -10.65 9.16
N ALA A 63 -2.37 -9.51 9.05
CA ALA A 63 -2.33 -8.69 7.84
C ALA A 63 -0.96 -8.05 7.60
N LEU A 64 -0.29 -7.53 8.64
CA LEU A 64 1.06 -6.95 8.52
C LEU A 64 2.09 -8.01 8.09
N ASN A 65 2.03 -9.21 8.67
CA ASN A 65 2.87 -10.33 8.27
C ASN A 65 2.61 -10.76 6.83
N TYR A 66 1.34 -10.77 6.40
CA TYR A 66 1.00 -11.04 5.01
C TYR A 66 1.60 -9.99 4.06
N MET A 67 1.48 -8.70 4.38
CA MET A 67 2.09 -7.61 3.60
C MET A 67 3.61 -7.78 3.50
N SER A 68 4.27 -8.08 4.62
CA SER A 68 5.71 -8.36 4.65
C SER A 68 6.09 -9.55 3.77
N LEU A 69 5.32 -10.64 3.81
CA LEU A 69 5.52 -11.80 2.94
C LEU A 69 5.35 -11.46 1.45
N GLN A 70 4.50 -10.49 1.11
CA GLN A 70 4.31 -10.00 -0.27
C GLN A 70 5.39 -9.00 -0.73
N GLY A 71 6.41 -8.75 0.11
CA GLY A 71 7.51 -7.83 -0.18
C GLY A 71 7.21 -6.36 0.12
N TRP A 72 6.19 -6.07 0.94
CA TRP A 72 5.92 -4.72 1.40
C TRP A 72 6.62 -4.44 2.73
N GLU A 73 7.21 -3.26 2.84
CA GLU A 73 7.84 -2.76 4.05
C GLU A 73 6.95 -1.72 4.72
N LEU A 74 6.67 -1.87 6.01
CA LEU A 74 5.95 -0.84 6.77
C LEU A 74 6.88 0.35 7.00
N VAL A 75 6.47 1.52 6.50
CA VAL A 75 7.27 2.75 6.54
C VAL A 75 6.79 3.69 7.65
N ASP A 76 5.47 3.87 7.77
CA ASP A 76 4.89 4.83 8.70
C ASP A 76 3.45 4.47 9.09
N THR A 77 2.91 5.14 10.10
CA THR A 77 1.52 5.05 10.53
C THR A 77 0.90 6.43 10.68
N LYS A 78 -0.31 6.59 10.18
CA LYS A 78 -1.07 7.85 10.21
C LYS A 78 -2.42 7.62 10.88
N SER A 79 -2.75 8.43 11.88
CA SER A 79 -4.09 8.45 12.47
C SER A 79 -4.89 9.64 11.98
N VAL A 80 -6.12 9.40 11.55
CA VAL A 80 -7.10 10.45 11.23
C VAL A 80 -8.23 10.36 12.23
N THR A 81 -8.37 11.40 13.06
CA THR A 81 -9.48 11.53 14.01
C THR A 81 -10.49 12.49 13.45
N SER A 82 -11.75 12.05 13.37
CA SER A 82 -12.90 12.90 13.06
C SER A 82 -13.87 12.89 14.23
N GLY A 83 -14.50 14.03 14.45
CA GLY A 83 -15.52 14.18 15.48
C GLY A 83 -16.70 14.98 14.96
N SER A 84 -17.87 14.71 15.49
CA SER A 84 -19.06 15.53 15.28
C SER A 84 -19.81 15.65 16.59
N GLY A 85 -20.43 16.80 16.82
CA GLY A 85 -21.22 17.01 18.01
C GLY A 85 -22.20 18.15 17.82
N TYR A 86 -23.24 18.15 18.65
CA TYR A 86 -24.21 19.23 18.72
C TYR A 86 -24.56 19.51 20.17
N VAL A 87 -24.97 20.76 20.42
CA VAL A 87 -25.44 21.21 21.73
C VAL A 87 -26.81 21.87 21.53
N GLY A 88 -27.80 21.46 22.33
CA GLY A 88 -29.14 22.01 22.37
C GLY A 88 -29.55 22.46 23.77
N ALA A 89 -30.77 23.00 23.89
CA ALA A 89 -31.27 23.64 25.11
C ALA A 89 -31.34 22.72 26.35
N TYR A 90 -31.41 21.40 26.17
CA TYR A 90 -31.55 20.42 27.24
C TYR A 90 -30.41 19.38 27.27
N GLY A 91 -29.31 19.63 26.54
CA GLY A 91 -28.15 18.74 26.49
C GLY A 91 -27.48 18.69 25.11
N GLY A 92 -26.40 17.92 25.01
CA GLY A 92 -25.64 17.73 23.78
C GLY A 92 -25.08 16.32 23.67
N ALA A 93 -24.69 15.95 22.46
CA ALA A 93 -24.02 14.68 22.18
C ALA A 93 -22.83 14.92 21.25
N SER A 94 -21.77 14.15 21.46
CA SER A 94 -20.59 14.13 20.61
C SER A 94 -20.18 12.71 20.29
N SER A 95 -19.65 12.51 19.09
CA SER A 95 -19.00 11.28 18.66
C SER A 95 -17.59 11.58 18.19
N THR A 96 -16.69 10.63 18.37
CA THR A 96 -15.32 10.68 17.86
C THR A 96 -14.99 9.33 17.24
N ASN A 97 -14.39 9.36 16.06
CA ASN A 97 -13.95 8.19 15.33
C ASN A 97 -12.50 8.39 14.91
N THR A 98 -11.65 7.41 15.22
CA THR A 98 -10.23 7.44 14.84
C THR A 98 -9.97 6.28 13.89
N LYS A 99 -9.46 6.60 12.70
CA LYS A 99 -8.96 5.62 11.73
C LYS A 99 -7.44 5.63 11.73
N VAL A 100 -6.85 4.44 11.72
CA VAL A 100 -5.40 4.26 11.59
C VAL A 100 -5.10 3.68 10.23
N TYR A 101 -4.19 4.35 9.52
CA TYR A 101 -3.65 3.97 8.23
C TYR A 101 -2.18 3.60 8.37
N TYR A 102 -1.74 2.63 7.59
CA TYR A 102 -0.38 2.11 7.61
C TYR A 102 0.22 2.35 6.24
N ILE A 103 1.33 3.07 6.16
CA ILE A 103 2.00 3.38 4.91
C ILE A 103 3.02 2.29 4.64
N PHE A 104 2.84 1.57 3.53
CA PHE A 104 3.77 0.56 3.07
C PHE A 104 4.51 1.04 1.83
N SER A 105 5.74 0.54 1.64
CA SER A 105 6.47 0.70 0.38
C SER A 105 6.91 -0.64 -0.19
N LYS A 106 7.04 -0.72 -1.51
CA LYS A 106 7.61 -1.85 -2.21
C LYS A 106 8.44 -1.36 -3.39
N ASP A 107 9.53 -2.08 -3.65
CA ASP A 107 10.37 -1.88 -4.81
C ASP A 107 9.65 -2.36 -6.09
N VAL A 108 9.52 -1.47 -7.08
CA VAL A 108 8.83 -1.68 -8.36
C VAL A 108 9.67 -1.18 -9.53
N THR A 109 9.29 -1.53 -10.77
CA THR A 109 9.93 -0.98 -11.97
C THR A 109 9.47 0.45 -12.25
N ASP A 110 10.23 1.17 -13.08
CA ASP A 110 9.88 2.53 -13.51
C ASP A 110 8.52 2.54 -14.21
N GLU A 111 8.24 1.57 -15.08
CA GLU A 111 7.00 1.49 -15.84
C GLU A 111 5.77 1.28 -14.93
N GLU A 112 5.90 0.45 -13.90
CA GLU A 112 4.83 0.23 -12.92
C GLU A 112 4.53 1.52 -12.14
N LEU A 113 5.57 2.23 -11.71
CA LEU A 113 5.40 3.49 -10.99
C LEU A 113 4.80 4.58 -11.88
N GLU A 114 5.28 4.73 -13.11
CA GLU A 114 4.76 5.71 -14.09
C GLU A 114 3.27 5.48 -14.36
N GLN A 115 2.83 4.23 -14.50
CA GLN A 115 1.41 3.92 -14.69
C GLN A 115 0.54 4.38 -13.51
N VAL A 116 1.01 4.17 -12.27
CA VAL A 116 0.28 4.63 -11.08
C VAL A 116 0.25 6.15 -11.03
N VAL A 117 1.41 6.79 -11.22
CA VAL A 117 1.57 8.25 -11.15
C VAL A 117 0.74 8.96 -12.21
N ASN A 118 0.73 8.48 -13.47
CA ASN A 118 -0.06 9.09 -14.54
C ASN A 118 -1.57 9.06 -14.28
N ASN A 119 -2.05 8.13 -13.44
CA ASN A 119 -3.45 8.05 -13.03
C ASN A 119 -3.76 8.81 -11.73
N SER A 120 -2.76 9.47 -11.11
CA SER A 120 -2.88 10.06 -9.77
C SER A 120 -3.26 11.54 -9.76
N TYR A 121 -3.15 12.23 -10.89
CA TYR A 121 -3.54 13.63 -11.08
C TYR A 121 -4.47 13.77 -12.28
N LYS A 122 -5.25 14.85 -12.32
CA LYS A 122 -6.05 15.22 -13.48
C LYS A 122 -5.26 16.22 -14.30
N ASP A 123 -5.32 16.11 -15.62
CA ASP A 123 -4.96 17.24 -16.49
C ASP A 123 -6.10 18.26 -16.38
N ASP A 124 -5.78 19.46 -15.88
CA ASP A 124 -6.73 20.57 -15.76
C ASP A 124 -7.26 21.06 -17.13
#